data_AF-A0A959U910-F1
#
_entry.id   AF-A0A959U910-F1
#
_cell.length_a   1.000
_cell.length_b   1.000
_cell.length_c   1.000
_cell.angle_alpha   90.00
_cell.angle_beta   90.00
_cell.angle_gamma   90.00
#
_symmetry.space_group_name_H-M   'P 1'
#
loop_
_entity.id
_entity.type
_entity.pdbx_description
1 polymer ?
#
loop_
_entity_poly.entity_id
_entity_poly.type
_entity_poly.pdbx_seq_one_letter_code
_entity_poly.pdbx_strand_id
1 'polypeptide(L)'
;QDVAYLGMEILNWKKHLEDYKPLSITGKGENKEHKVKAILARTNLGLLLKAIEYVTEKKKIKHIYFEGNINSYTYADEGASLYDILNLYNGKNRLIRDKLIKEMRDLDELEDYIKKTEDVQLGLMIEIVREYGNEIPSIIKKIKAKHVENNEKEKAEIIFSTVHRCKGMEYDAIQIVNDFITEEKIEKLKTDAKSEEISVSKIIEEINLLYVAITRTKNSIHIPQTLMPKNFPKSAQIHVMRVESEEEQSEKSVIEKIESKSNKSKEKAYSIEKIREKHNGAYRPWTTELDDELTVLYCEGINVRDLSKHFERTKGAIRSRIKKLELEELYS
;
A
#
# COMPACT_ATOMS: atom_id res chain seq x y z
N GLN A 1 -7.53 16.49 -16.67
CA GLN A 1 -7.11 15.85 -17.95
C GLN A 1 -5.88 14.96 -17.75
N ASP A 2 -4.89 15.37 -16.97
CA ASP A 2 -3.64 14.62 -16.76
C ASP A 2 -3.83 13.20 -16.24
N VAL A 3 -4.76 12.99 -15.29
CA VAL A 3 -5.14 11.64 -14.81
C VAL A 3 -5.66 10.74 -15.95
N ALA A 4 -6.40 11.31 -16.91
CA ALA A 4 -6.87 10.56 -18.07
C ALA A 4 -5.71 10.19 -19.01
N TYR A 5 -4.73 11.09 -19.18
CA TYR A 5 -3.48 10.75 -19.88
C TYR A 5 -2.72 9.61 -19.20
N LEU A 6 -2.60 9.64 -17.87
CA LEU A 6 -2.00 8.54 -17.12
C LEU A 6 -2.74 7.23 -17.35
N GLY A 7 -4.08 7.24 -17.27
CA GLY A 7 -4.90 6.06 -17.56
C GLY A 7 -4.71 5.52 -18.98
N MET A 8 -4.59 6.40 -19.98
CA MET A 8 -4.31 5.99 -21.37
C MET A 8 -2.92 5.37 -21.52
N GLU A 9 -1.90 5.92 -20.87
CA GLU A 9 -0.55 5.33 -20.90
C GLU A 9 -0.48 3.96 -20.21
N ILE A 10 -1.23 3.76 -19.12
CA ILE A 10 -1.37 2.42 -18.52
C ILE A 10 -2.05 1.44 -19.48
N LEU A 11 -3.12 1.86 -20.17
CA LEU A 11 -3.76 1.00 -21.17
C LEU A 11 -2.82 0.71 -22.36
N ASN A 12 -1.91 1.62 -22.70
CA ASN A 12 -0.90 1.40 -23.74
C ASN A 12 0.06 0.26 -23.40
N TRP A 13 0.19 -0.17 -22.13
CA TRP A 13 0.98 -1.35 -21.78
C TRP A 13 0.47 -2.63 -22.47
N LYS A 14 -0.80 -2.68 -22.89
CA LYS A 14 -1.34 -3.80 -23.68
C LYS A 14 -0.61 -4.00 -25.01
N LYS A 15 0.03 -2.96 -25.57
CA LYS A 15 0.85 -3.05 -26.79
C LYS A 15 2.02 -4.02 -26.65
N HIS A 16 2.47 -4.29 -25.41
CA HIS A 16 3.50 -5.29 -25.17
C HIS A 16 3.01 -6.72 -25.47
N LEU A 17 1.69 -6.94 -25.43
CA LEU A 17 1.02 -8.24 -25.48
C LEU A 17 0.21 -8.46 -26.78
N GLU A 18 -0.53 -7.45 -27.23
CA GLU A 18 -1.41 -7.52 -28.39
C GLU A 18 -1.37 -6.23 -29.22
N ASP A 19 -1.90 -6.28 -30.44
CA ASP A 19 -2.09 -5.08 -31.26
C ASP A 19 -3.21 -4.21 -30.64
N TYR A 20 -2.79 -3.24 -29.81
CA TYR A 20 -3.68 -2.37 -29.08
C TYR A 20 -3.74 -0.98 -29.70
N LYS A 21 -4.94 -0.57 -30.13
CA LYS A 21 -5.22 0.79 -30.60
C LYS A 21 -5.48 1.71 -29.40
N PRO A 22 -4.71 2.79 -29.23
CA PRO A 22 -4.91 3.74 -28.15
C PRO A 22 -6.33 4.30 -28.15
N LEU A 23 -6.99 4.25 -27.00
CA LEU A 23 -8.28 4.90 -26.78
C LEU A 23 -8.05 6.36 -26.41
N SER A 24 -8.83 7.27 -26.99
CA SER A 24 -8.84 8.68 -26.58
C SER A 24 -9.83 8.90 -25.46
N ILE A 25 -9.32 9.14 -24.25
CA ILE A 25 -10.11 9.36 -23.04
C ILE A 25 -9.98 10.83 -22.63
N THR A 26 -11.11 11.47 -22.36
CA THR A 26 -11.16 12.86 -21.89
C THR A 26 -11.53 12.90 -20.41
N GLY A 27 -10.71 13.57 -19.60
CA GLY A 27 -10.98 13.75 -18.18
C GLY A 27 -11.83 14.99 -17.97
N LYS A 28 -13.07 14.81 -17.50
CA LYS A 28 -14.03 15.90 -17.22
C LYS A 28 -13.99 16.43 -15.78
N GLY A 29 -13.04 15.97 -14.97
CA GLY A 29 -12.92 16.39 -13.57
C GLY A 29 -12.47 17.85 -13.45
N GLU A 30 -13.34 18.70 -12.91
CA GLU A 30 -13.03 20.09 -12.49
C GLU A 30 -13.03 20.24 -10.96
N ASN A 31 -13.12 19.12 -10.24
CA ASN A 31 -13.28 19.11 -8.79
C ASN A 31 -11.98 19.54 -8.10
N LYS A 32 -12.08 20.53 -7.20
CA LYS A 32 -10.98 21.01 -6.34
C LYS A 32 -11.14 20.58 -4.89
N GLU A 33 -12.20 19.87 -4.55
CA GLU A 33 -12.39 19.35 -3.19
C GLU A 33 -11.42 18.20 -2.91
N HIS A 34 -11.15 17.97 -1.62
CA HIS A 34 -10.32 16.87 -1.10
C HIS A 34 -11.02 16.19 0.10
N LYS A 35 -12.36 16.16 0.10
CA LYS A 35 -13.13 15.69 1.26
C LYS A 35 -13.13 14.17 1.35
N VAL A 36 -13.34 13.48 0.23
CA VAL A 36 -13.41 12.02 0.20
C VAL A 36 -12.11 11.45 -0.31
N LYS A 37 -11.32 10.87 0.60
CA LYS A 37 -10.02 10.25 0.30
C LYS A 37 -10.16 8.74 0.30
N ALA A 38 -9.54 8.07 -0.66
CA ALA A 38 -9.52 6.62 -0.72
C ALA A 38 -8.12 6.03 -0.91
N ILE A 39 -7.89 4.88 -0.29
CA ILE A 39 -6.74 4.03 -0.53
C ILE A 39 -7.23 2.82 -1.32
N LEU A 40 -6.70 2.66 -2.52
CA LEU A 40 -7.09 1.61 -3.45
C LEU A 40 -5.97 0.59 -3.59
N ALA A 41 -6.32 -0.68 -3.36
CA ALA A 41 -5.41 -1.81 -3.50
C ALA A 41 -5.96 -2.84 -4.48
N ARG A 42 -5.07 -3.57 -5.14
CA ARG A 42 -5.46 -4.73 -5.97
C ARG A 42 -5.90 -5.91 -5.10
N THR A 43 -5.22 -6.09 -3.97
CA THR A 43 -5.33 -7.24 -3.07
C THR A 43 -5.87 -6.84 -1.70
N ASN A 44 -6.47 -7.81 -1.00
CA ASN A 44 -6.86 -7.65 0.40
C ASN A 44 -5.63 -7.41 1.29
N LEU A 45 -4.47 -8.00 0.93
CA LEU A 45 -3.21 -7.83 1.66
C LEU A 45 -2.79 -6.38 1.67
N GLY A 46 -2.58 -5.84 0.47
CA GLY A 46 -2.07 -4.49 0.28
C GLY A 46 -2.95 -3.49 1.00
N LEU A 47 -4.27 -3.70 0.97
CA LEU A 47 -5.22 -2.86 1.67
C LEU A 47 -5.06 -2.93 3.20
N LEU A 48 -4.99 -4.13 3.76
CA LEU A 48 -4.84 -4.31 5.20
C LEU A 48 -3.49 -3.78 5.68
N LEU A 49 -2.38 -4.12 5.01
CA LEU A 49 -1.05 -3.58 5.32
C LEU A 49 -1.07 -2.05 5.35
N LYS A 50 -1.68 -1.42 4.32
CA LYS A 50 -1.79 0.03 4.29
C LYS A 50 -2.63 0.57 5.44
N ALA A 51 -3.73 -0.09 5.79
CA ALA A 51 -4.52 0.31 6.95
C ALA A 51 -3.76 0.19 8.27
N ILE A 52 -2.93 -0.86 8.44
CA ILE A 52 -2.06 -1.02 9.60
C ILE A 52 -1.07 0.14 9.68
N GLU A 53 -0.39 0.47 8.59
CA GLU A 53 0.53 1.62 8.52
C GLU A 53 -0.18 2.92 8.91
N TYR A 54 -1.38 3.13 8.38
CA TYR A 54 -2.16 4.33 8.65
C TYR A 54 -2.56 4.44 10.13
N VAL A 55 -3.08 3.37 10.72
CA VAL A 55 -3.57 3.38 12.10
C VAL A 55 -2.41 3.41 13.11
N THR A 56 -1.25 2.86 12.77
CA THR A 56 -0.06 2.89 13.63
C THR A 56 0.66 4.24 13.59
N GLU A 57 0.71 4.90 12.43
CA GLU A 57 1.51 6.11 12.26
C GLU A 57 0.72 7.42 12.35
N LYS A 58 -0.55 7.44 11.93
CA LYS A 58 -1.43 8.62 12.06
C LYS A 58 -2.25 8.54 13.33
N LYS A 59 -1.70 9.12 14.40
CA LYS A 59 -2.37 9.21 15.71
C LYS A 59 -3.68 10.01 15.68
N LYS A 60 -3.88 10.90 14.70
CA LYS A 60 -5.01 11.84 14.65
C LYS A 60 -6.24 11.37 13.86
N ILE A 61 -6.12 10.41 12.93
CA ILE A 61 -7.30 9.89 12.20
C ILE A 61 -8.23 9.19 13.19
N LYS A 62 -9.49 9.61 13.20
CA LYS A 62 -10.54 9.07 14.08
C LYS A 62 -11.47 8.13 13.35
N HIS A 63 -11.78 8.42 12.09
CA HIS A 63 -12.81 7.71 11.34
C HIS A 63 -12.27 7.14 10.02
N ILE A 64 -12.25 5.81 9.92
CA ILE A 64 -11.89 5.08 8.70
C ILE A 64 -13.03 4.17 8.28
N TYR A 65 -13.15 3.91 6.98
CA TYR A 65 -14.16 3.01 6.44
C TYR A 65 -13.53 1.96 5.54
N PHE A 66 -14.05 0.74 5.57
CA PHE A 66 -13.62 -0.37 4.71
C PHE A 66 -14.79 -0.79 3.83
N GLU A 67 -14.60 -0.71 2.52
CA GLU A 67 -15.60 -1.19 1.58
C GLU A 67 -15.78 -2.70 1.72
N GLY A 68 -17.01 -3.11 2.04
CA GLY A 68 -17.43 -4.49 2.26
C GLY A 68 -16.91 -5.13 3.56
N ASN A 69 -16.81 -4.35 4.64
CA ASN A 69 -16.57 -4.77 6.02
C ASN A 69 -15.13 -5.25 6.32
N ILE A 70 -14.58 -4.78 7.45
CA ILE A 70 -13.25 -5.20 7.95
C ILE A 70 -13.13 -6.73 8.15
N ASN A 71 -14.22 -7.42 8.43
CA ASN A 71 -14.20 -8.86 8.68
C ASN A 71 -13.76 -9.67 7.45
N SER A 72 -14.02 -9.19 6.23
CA SER A 72 -13.52 -9.82 4.99
C SER A 72 -11.99 -9.85 4.90
N TYR A 73 -11.28 -9.15 5.77
CA TYR A 73 -9.81 -9.08 5.79
C TYR A 73 -9.20 -9.81 6.99
N THR A 74 -10.03 -10.25 7.96
CA THR A 74 -9.57 -10.97 9.16
C THR A 74 -10.02 -12.42 9.19
N TYR A 75 -10.88 -12.83 8.26
CA TYR A 75 -11.43 -14.18 8.10
C TYR A 75 -11.32 -14.62 6.64
N ALA A 76 -10.97 -15.89 6.44
CA ALA A 76 -11.00 -16.57 5.15
C ALA A 76 -12.41 -17.13 4.91
N ASP A 77 -12.71 -17.50 3.65
CA ASP A 77 -14.03 -17.96 3.25
C ASP A 77 -14.49 -19.23 4.00
N GLU A 78 -13.55 -20.08 4.41
CA GLU A 78 -13.82 -21.29 5.19
C GLU A 78 -13.93 -21.06 6.71
N GLY A 79 -13.85 -19.81 7.17
CA GLY A 79 -14.02 -19.41 8.57
C GLY A 79 -12.72 -19.37 9.38
N ALA A 80 -11.60 -19.80 8.81
CA ALA A 80 -10.27 -19.62 9.37
C ALA A 80 -9.98 -18.13 9.63
N SER A 81 -9.49 -17.81 10.81
CA SER A 81 -9.20 -16.42 11.19
C SER A 81 -7.71 -16.13 11.25
N LEU A 82 -7.37 -14.85 11.09
CA LEU A 82 -6.00 -14.36 11.31
C LEU A 82 -5.49 -14.73 12.73
N TYR A 83 -6.39 -14.85 13.72
CA TYR A 83 -6.05 -15.28 15.07
C TYR A 83 -5.70 -16.77 15.16
N ASP A 84 -6.31 -17.62 14.34
CA ASP A 84 -6.00 -19.05 14.30
C ASP A 84 -4.57 -19.27 13.80
N ILE A 85 -4.19 -18.58 12.73
CA ILE A 85 -2.84 -18.63 12.15
C ILE A 85 -1.82 -18.00 13.12
N LEU A 86 -2.17 -16.89 13.79
CA LEU A 86 -1.32 -16.31 14.83
C LEU A 86 -1.11 -17.27 16.01
N ASN A 87 -2.14 -18.04 16.39
CA ASN A 87 -2.02 -19.04 17.44
C ASN A 87 -1.15 -20.22 17.00
N LEU A 88 -1.27 -20.67 15.74
CA LEU A 88 -0.38 -21.68 15.14
C LEU A 88 1.08 -21.20 15.16
N TYR A 89 1.34 -19.98 14.71
CA TYR A 89 2.66 -19.33 14.75
C TYR A 89 3.27 -19.29 16.16
N ASN A 90 2.44 -19.06 17.18
CA ASN A 90 2.87 -19.03 18.58
C ASN A 90 2.93 -20.43 19.25
N GLY A 91 2.65 -21.52 18.52
CA GLY A 91 2.56 -22.87 19.08
C GLY A 91 1.39 -23.08 20.05
N LYS A 92 0.37 -22.22 20.00
CA LYS A 92 -0.80 -22.23 20.89
C LYS A 92 -1.97 -23.01 20.27
N ASN A 93 -1.72 -24.25 19.84
CA ASN A 93 -2.70 -25.09 19.12
C ASN A 93 -4.03 -25.29 19.85
N ARG A 94 -4.02 -25.21 21.20
CA ARG A 94 -5.24 -25.30 22.02
C ARG A 94 -6.23 -24.15 21.81
N LEU A 95 -5.75 -22.98 21.35
CA LEU A 95 -6.56 -21.78 21.14
C LEU A 95 -7.10 -21.67 19.70
N ILE A 96 -6.65 -22.55 18.80
CA ILE A 96 -7.09 -22.60 17.41
C ILE A 96 -8.50 -23.19 17.35
N ARG A 97 -9.40 -22.43 16.72
CA ARG A 97 -10.82 -22.79 16.55
C ARG A 97 -11.05 -23.50 15.24
N ASP A 98 -10.39 -23.03 14.18
CA ASP A 98 -10.46 -23.63 12.87
C ASP A 98 -9.95 -25.07 12.90
N LYS A 99 -10.72 -26.01 12.34
CA LYS A 99 -10.39 -27.45 12.43
C LYS A 99 -9.17 -27.80 11.59
N LEU A 100 -9.07 -27.21 10.40
CA LEU A 100 -8.01 -27.49 9.45
C LEU A 100 -6.68 -26.97 9.99
N ILE A 101 -6.63 -25.71 10.42
CA ILE A 101 -5.41 -25.10 10.98
C ILE A 101 -4.97 -25.82 12.26
N LYS A 102 -5.93 -26.33 13.05
CA LYS A 102 -5.64 -27.05 14.30
C LYS A 102 -4.95 -28.39 14.08
N GLU A 103 -5.15 -29.02 12.93
CA GLU A 103 -4.48 -30.28 12.55
C GLU A 103 -3.06 -30.05 12.03
N MET A 104 -2.71 -28.82 11.66
CA MET A 104 -1.36 -28.45 11.22
C MET A 104 -0.38 -28.44 12.40
N ARG A 105 0.82 -28.95 12.18
CA ARG A 105 1.92 -28.99 13.14
C ARG A 105 2.54 -27.62 13.35
N ASP A 106 2.78 -26.90 12.26
CA ASP A 106 3.45 -25.61 12.21
C ASP A 106 3.00 -24.81 10.97
N LEU A 107 3.55 -23.59 10.82
CA LEU A 107 3.26 -22.76 9.64
C LEU A 107 3.80 -23.37 8.35
N ASP A 108 4.89 -24.15 8.38
CA ASP A 108 5.49 -24.70 7.16
C ASP A 108 4.55 -25.75 6.56
N GLU A 109 3.92 -26.57 7.39
CA GLU A 109 2.88 -27.51 6.94
C GLU A 109 1.64 -26.79 6.39
N LEU A 110 1.22 -25.68 7.02
CA LEU A 110 0.11 -24.88 6.51
C LEU A 110 0.47 -24.22 5.16
N GLU A 111 1.71 -23.76 4.97
CA GLU A 111 2.17 -23.25 3.67
C GLU A 111 2.17 -24.30 2.58
N ASP A 112 2.61 -25.52 2.89
CA ASP A 112 2.58 -26.62 1.95
C ASP A 112 1.15 -27.04 1.59
N TYR A 113 0.21 -26.93 2.53
CA TYR A 113 -1.21 -27.06 2.24
C TYR A 113 -1.68 -25.97 1.27
N ILE A 114 -1.40 -24.70 1.55
CA ILE A 114 -1.81 -23.56 0.72
C ILE A 114 -1.25 -23.68 -0.70
N LYS A 115 0.00 -24.12 -0.87
CA LYS A 115 0.59 -24.35 -2.20
C LYS A 115 -0.13 -25.44 -2.99
N LYS A 116 -0.68 -26.46 -2.30
CA LYS A 116 -1.42 -27.57 -2.94
C LYS A 116 -2.87 -27.21 -3.24
N THR A 117 -3.49 -26.35 -2.44
CA THR A 117 -4.89 -25.95 -2.59
C THR A 117 -5.09 -24.62 -3.28
N GLU A 118 -4.01 -23.86 -3.50
CA GLU A 118 -4.03 -22.52 -4.06
C GLU A 118 -4.92 -21.56 -3.26
N ASP A 119 -5.01 -21.75 -1.94
CA ASP A 119 -5.79 -20.86 -1.06
C ASP A 119 -5.08 -19.51 -0.86
N VAL A 120 -5.42 -18.58 -1.74
CA VAL A 120 -4.86 -17.21 -1.75
C VAL A 120 -5.16 -16.46 -0.44
N GLN A 121 -6.32 -16.70 0.20
CA GLN A 121 -6.68 -15.97 1.42
C GLN A 121 -5.89 -16.46 2.63
N LEU A 122 -5.69 -17.77 2.77
CA LEU A 122 -4.83 -18.32 3.83
C LEU A 122 -3.37 -17.92 3.63
N GLY A 123 -2.86 -17.94 2.39
CA GLY A 123 -1.51 -17.46 2.06
C GLY A 123 -1.28 -16.01 2.49
N LEU A 124 -2.23 -15.15 2.15
CA LEU A 124 -2.31 -13.76 2.58
C LEU A 124 -2.18 -13.61 4.10
N MET A 125 -2.92 -14.41 4.88
CA MET A 125 -2.91 -14.28 6.33
C MET A 125 -1.59 -14.74 6.96
N ILE A 126 -0.92 -15.74 6.37
CA ILE A 126 0.42 -16.14 6.79
C ILE A 126 1.40 -14.98 6.65
N GLU A 127 1.36 -14.25 5.52
CA GLU A 127 2.24 -13.10 5.31
C GLU A 127 2.03 -12.02 6.38
N ILE A 128 0.77 -11.70 6.71
CA ILE A 128 0.44 -10.75 7.78
C ILE A 128 0.94 -11.24 9.15
N VAL A 129 0.77 -12.53 9.46
CA VAL A 129 1.23 -13.12 10.74
C VAL A 129 2.75 -13.10 10.83
N ARG A 130 3.47 -13.36 9.73
CA ARG A 130 4.93 -13.28 9.69
C ARG A 130 5.43 -11.85 9.89
N GLU A 131 4.75 -10.86 9.32
CA GLU A 131 5.18 -9.46 9.41
C GLU A 131 4.89 -8.84 10.78
N TYR A 132 3.69 -9.05 11.34
CA TYR A 132 3.24 -8.35 12.55
C TYR A 132 3.17 -9.23 13.80
N GLY A 133 3.08 -10.55 13.64
CA GLY A 133 3.01 -11.52 14.73
C GLY A 133 2.09 -11.08 15.87
N ASN A 134 2.65 -10.95 17.08
CA ASN A 134 1.91 -10.64 18.29
C ASN A 134 1.39 -9.20 18.40
N GLU A 135 1.71 -8.31 17.45
CA GLU A 135 1.13 -6.98 17.39
C GLU A 135 -0.27 -6.97 16.76
N ILE A 136 -0.62 -8.00 15.98
CA ILE A 136 -1.90 -8.13 15.27
C ILE A 136 -3.11 -7.83 16.16
N PRO A 137 -3.27 -8.41 17.38
CA PRO A 137 -4.44 -8.14 18.19
C PRO A 137 -4.60 -6.66 18.56
N SER A 138 -3.48 -5.98 18.85
CA SER A 138 -3.46 -4.55 19.16
C SER A 138 -3.83 -3.72 17.93
N ILE A 139 -3.29 -4.09 16.77
CA ILE A 139 -3.53 -3.41 15.50
C ILE A 139 -5.00 -3.55 15.09
N ILE A 140 -5.53 -4.78 15.01
CA ILE A 140 -6.93 -5.03 14.65
C ILE A 140 -7.88 -4.32 15.60
N LYS A 141 -7.58 -4.30 16.91
CA LYS A 141 -8.37 -3.53 17.89
C LYS A 141 -8.37 -2.04 17.57
N LYS A 142 -7.22 -1.45 17.20
CA LYS A 142 -7.14 -0.03 16.82
C LYS A 142 -7.89 0.25 15.52
N ILE A 143 -7.81 -0.63 14.52
CA ILE A 143 -8.55 -0.47 13.26
C ILE A 143 -10.05 -0.54 13.54
N LYS A 144 -10.53 -1.56 14.26
CA LYS A 144 -11.95 -1.70 14.65
C LYS A 144 -12.45 -0.50 15.46
N ALA A 145 -11.64 0.05 16.36
CA ALA A 145 -12.02 1.22 17.16
C ALA A 145 -12.19 2.52 16.33
N LYS A 146 -11.52 2.61 15.18
CA LYS A 146 -11.63 3.75 14.26
C LYS A 146 -12.61 3.50 13.10
N HIS A 147 -13.02 2.25 12.91
CA HIS A 147 -13.90 1.87 11.82
C HIS A 147 -15.30 2.41 12.05
N VAL A 148 -15.85 3.14 11.08
CA VAL A 148 -17.24 3.57 11.08
C VAL A 148 -18.12 2.56 10.35
N GLU A 149 -19.37 2.46 10.76
CA GLU A 149 -20.36 1.56 10.14
C GLU A 149 -20.84 2.08 8.77
N ASN A 150 -21.45 1.21 7.96
CA ASN A 150 -21.86 1.53 6.58
C ASN A 150 -22.80 2.73 6.47
N ASN A 151 -23.67 2.94 7.45
CA ASN A 151 -24.60 4.07 7.52
C ASN A 151 -23.90 5.41 7.84
N GLU A 152 -22.64 5.38 8.26
CA GLU A 152 -21.85 6.54 8.63
C GLU A 152 -20.62 6.74 7.72
N LYS A 153 -20.62 6.10 6.53
CA LYS A 153 -19.53 6.19 5.54
C LYS A 153 -19.08 7.62 5.25
N GLU A 154 -20.01 8.57 5.23
CA GLU A 154 -19.73 10.00 4.97
C GLU A 154 -18.86 10.67 6.05
N LYS A 155 -18.79 10.10 7.25
CA LYS A 155 -17.93 10.58 8.35
C LYS A 155 -16.49 10.08 8.23
N ALA A 156 -16.22 9.14 7.32
CA ALA A 156 -14.89 8.56 7.16
C ALA A 156 -13.94 9.57 6.53
N GLU A 157 -12.82 9.81 7.20
CA GLU A 157 -11.73 10.65 6.67
C GLU A 157 -10.98 9.92 5.56
N ILE A 158 -10.92 8.58 5.64
CA ILE A 158 -10.25 7.71 4.67
C ILE A 158 -11.08 6.45 4.44
N ILE A 159 -11.27 6.13 3.16
CA ILE A 159 -11.93 4.92 2.70
C ILE A 159 -10.88 3.93 2.19
N PHE A 160 -10.88 2.71 2.71
CA PHE A 160 -10.08 1.59 2.24
C PHE A 160 -10.95 0.73 1.32
N SER A 161 -10.54 0.53 0.07
CA SER A 161 -11.26 -0.33 -0.86
C SER A 161 -10.31 -1.10 -1.76
N THR A 162 -10.71 -2.32 -2.12
CA THR A 162 -10.12 -2.98 -3.30
C THR A 162 -10.72 -2.41 -4.58
N VAL A 163 -10.01 -2.52 -5.69
CA VAL A 163 -10.49 -2.02 -7.00
C VAL A 163 -11.82 -2.64 -7.43
N HIS A 164 -12.00 -3.94 -7.16
CA HIS A 164 -13.24 -4.64 -7.46
C HIS A 164 -14.44 -4.06 -6.70
N ARG A 165 -14.23 -3.62 -5.45
CA ARG A 165 -15.29 -3.07 -4.60
C ARG A 165 -15.60 -1.60 -4.89
N CYS A 166 -14.63 -0.82 -5.37
CA CYS A 166 -14.85 0.60 -5.69
C CYS A 166 -15.34 0.85 -7.12
N LYS A 167 -15.62 -0.20 -7.92
CA LYS A 167 -16.11 -0.04 -9.30
C LYS A 167 -17.42 0.76 -9.30
N GLY A 168 -17.45 1.86 -10.06
CA GLY A 168 -18.60 2.76 -10.11
C GLY A 168 -18.64 3.81 -9.00
N MET A 169 -17.68 3.79 -8.07
CA MET A 169 -17.46 4.87 -7.10
C MET A 169 -16.40 5.84 -7.61
N GLU A 170 -16.38 7.04 -7.06
CA GLU A 170 -15.37 8.06 -7.35
C GLU A 170 -15.01 8.81 -6.07
N TYR A 171 -13.75 9.23 -5.97
CA TYR A 171 -13.16 9.87 -4.80
C TYR A 171 -12.48 11.17 -5.22
N ASP A 172 -12.31 12.10 -4.28
CA ASP A 172 -11.64 13.36 -4.58
C ASP A 172 -10.13 13.15 -4.76
N ALA A 173 -9.51 12.45 -3.81
CA ALA A 173 -8.11 12.06 -3.86
C ALA A 173 -7.97 10.55 -3.63
N ILE A 174 -7.08 9.90 -4.36
CA ILE A 174 -6.77 8.48 -4.16
C ILE A 174 -5.29 8.24 -3.90
N GLN A 175 -4.98 7.20 -3.15
CA GLN A 175 -3.65 6.62 -3.02
C GLN A 175 -3.69 5.17 -3.51
N ILE A 176 -2.86 4.85 -4.49
CA ILE A 176 -2.68 3.50 -5.03
C ILE A 176 -1.64 2.75 -4.20
N VAL A 177 -1.97 1.54 -3.76
CA VAL A 177 -1.03 0.64 -3.09
C VAL A 177 -0.09 0.01 -4.12
N ASN A 178 1.16 -0.28 -3.74
CA ASN A 178 2.13 -0.92 -4.62
C ASN A 178 1.92 -2.45 -4.73
N ASP A 179 0.72 -2.88 -5.09
CA ASP A 179 0.34 -4.29 -5.23
C ASP A 179 -0.30 -4.63 -6.58
N PHE A 180 -0.17 -3.71 -7.55
CA PHE A 180 -0.63 -3.90 -8.93
C PHE A 180 0.48 -4.45 -9.83
N ILE A 181 0.08 -4.89 -11.03
CA ILE A 181 1.02 -5.27 -12.08
C ILE A 181 1.88 -4.08 -12.52
N THR A 182 3.17 -4.32 -12.73
CA THR A 182 4.15 -3.33 -13.19
C THR A 182 4.51 -3.57 -14.66
N GLU A 183 4.93 -2.53 -15.37
CA GLU A 183 5.40 -2.66 -16.76
C GLU A 183 6.57 -3.65 -16.87
N GLU A 184 7.51 -3.62 -15.92
CA GLU A 184 8.64 -4.56 -15.88
C GLU A 184 8.20 -6.03 -15.76
N LYS A 185 7.15 -6.31 -14.96
CA LYS A 185 6.59 -7.67 -14.85
C LYS A 185 5.96 -8.11 -16.16
N ILE A 186 5.28 -7.20 -16.87
CA ILE A 186 4.69 -7.47 -18.19
C ILE A 186 5.80 -7.78 -19.22
N GLU A 187 6.87 -6.99 -19.24
CA GLU A 187 8.03 -7.19 -20.12
C GLU A 187 8.69 -8.57 -19.87
N LYS A 188 8.89 -8.95 -18.60
CA LYS A 188 9.49 -10.25 -18.22
C LYS A 188 8.64 -11.45 -18.66
N LEU A 189 7.32 -11.39 -18.42
CA LEU A 189 6.39 -12.46 -18.77
C LEU A 189 6.33 -12.73 -20.27
N LYS A 190 6.65 -11.73 -21.11
CA LYS A 190 6.78 -11.90 -22.56
C LYS A 190 7.97 -12.77 -22.96
N THR A 191 9.11 -12.62 -22.28
CA THR A 191 10.36 -13.33 -22.58
C THR A 191 10.31 -14.82 -22.23
N ASP A 192 9.54 -15.19 -21.21
CA ASP A 192 9.48 -16.57 -20.69
C ASP A 192 8.38 -17.43 -21.36
N ALA A 193 7.69 -16.92 -22.38
CA ALA A 193 6.49 -17.52 -22.94
C ALA A 193 6.72 -18.83 -23.73
N LYS A 194 6.76 -19.96 -23.02
CA LYS A 194 6.39 -21.30 -23.50
C LYS A 194 5.07 -21.75 -22.83
N SER A 195 3.97 -20.98 -22.92
CA SER A 195 2.56 -21.46 -22.87
C SER A 195 1.51 -20.33 -22.87
N GLU A 196 0.63 -20.40 -23.89
CA GLU A 196 -0.83 -20.16 -23.93
C GLU A 196 -1.48 -18.78 -23.64
N GLU A 197 -2.41 -18.41 -24.54
CA GLU A 197 -3.28 -17.22 -24.58
C GLU A 197 -3.99 -16.89 -23.25
N ILE A 198 -4.21 -17.89 -22.39
CA ILE A 198 -4.85 -17.74 -21.07
C ILE A 198 -4.01 -16.82 -20.16
N SER A 199 -2.69 -16.80 -20.31
CA SER A 199 -1.80 -15.90 -19.56
C SER A 199 -1.97 -14.44 -19.99
N VAL A 200 -2.12 -14.20 -21.29
CA VAL A 200 -2.26 -12.85 -21.86
C VAL A 200 -3.57 -12.20 -21.44
N SER A 201 -4.69 -12.93 -21.49
CA SER A 201 -6.00 -12.42 -21.05
C SER A 201 -5.96 -11.96 -19.59
N LYS A 202 -5.34 -12.75 -18.69
CA LYS A 202 -5.19 -12.39 -17.27
C LYS A 202 -4.33 -11.14 -17.08
N ILE A 203 -3.24 -10.98 -17.84
CA ILE A 203 -2.40 -9.79 -17.76
C ILE A 203 -3.17 -8.55 -18.24
N ILE A 204 -3.96 -8.67 -19.32
CA ILE A 204 -4.81 -7.59 -19.83
C ILE A 204 -5.85 -7.19 -18.77
N GLU A 205 -6.45 -8.15 -18.06
CA GLU A 205 -7.34 -7.88 -16.93
C GLU A 205 -6.64 -7.10 -15.82
N GLU A 206 -5.42 -7.46 -15.44
CA GLU A 206 -4.65 -6.71 -14.43
C GLU A 206 -4.33 -5.28 -14.87
N ILE A 207 -3.97 -5.05 -16.13
CA ILE A 207 -3.78 -3.70 -16.70
C ILE A 207 -5.07 -2.90 -16.60
N ASN A 208 -6.22 -3.52 -16.95
CA ASN A 208 -7.52 -2.87 -16.85
C ASN A 208 -7.86 -2.50 -15.40
N LEU A 209 -7.49 -3.32 -14.42
CA LEU A 209 -7.73 -3.02 -13.02
C LEU A 209 -6.94 -1.81 -12.53
N LEU A 210 -5.66 -1.68 -12.92
CA LEU A 210 -4.88 -0.48 -12.60
C LEU A 210 -5.49 0.77 -13.26
N TYR A 211 -5.91 0.68 -14.52
CA TYR A 211 -6.65 1.75 -15.20
C TYR A 211 -7.94 2.13 -14.46
N VAL A 212 -8.74 1.14 -14.05
CA VAL A 212 -9.97 1.39 -13.28
C VAL A 212 -9.64 2.13 -11.99
N ALA A 213 -8.59 1.73 -11.27
CA ALA A 213 -8.15 2.38 -10.04
C ALA A 213 -7.77 3.85 -10.26
N ILE A 214 -6.92 4.13 -11.26
CA ILE A 214 -6.46 5.49 -11.59
C ILE A 214 -7.63 6.40 -11.95
N THR A 215 -8.61 5.88 -12.69
CA THR A 215 -9.79 6.67 -13.08
C THR A 215 -10.84 6.84 -11.97
N ARG A 216 -10.60 6.35 -10.75
CA ARG A 216 -11.51 6.60 -9.61
C ARG A 216 -11.32 7.97 -8.99
N THR A 217 -10.24 8.69 -9.28
CA THR A 217 -10.02 10.04 -8.72
C THR A 217 -10.67 11.13 -9.56
N LYS A 218 -11.19 12.16 -8.88
CA LYS A 218 -11.73 13.38 -9.48
C LYS A 218 -10.73 14.52 -9.52
N ASN A 219 -9.76 14.55 -8.61
CA ASN A 219 -8.82 15.65 -8.43
C ASN A 219 -7.37 15.17 -8.50
N SER A 220 -6.93 14.36 -7.53
CA SER A 220 -5.51 13.97 -7.41
C SER A 220 -5.27 12.49 -7.13
N ILE A 221 -4.11 11.99 -7.53
CA ILE A 221 -3.68 10.60 -7.36
C ILE A 221 -2.27 10.52 -6.80
N HIS A 222 -2.09 9.64 -5.81
CA HIS A 222 -0.78 9.22 -5.34
C HIS A 222 -0.50 7.82 -5.87
N ILE A 223 0.57 7.69 -6.64
CA ILE A 223 0.89 6.45 -7.32
C ILE A 223 2.35 6.07 -7.08
N PRO A 224 2.63 4.83 -6.68
CA PRO A 224 3.98 4.30 -6.59
C PRO A 224 4.79 4.49 -7.88
N GLN A 225 6.07 4.84 -7.76
CA GLN A 225 6.98 5.01 -8.90
C GLN A 225 7.09 3.75 -9.78
N THR A 226 6.94 2.57 -9.17
CA THR A 226 6.92 1.25 -9.81
C THR A 226 5.72 1.03 -10.74
N LEU A 227 4.64 1.80 -10.57
CA LEU A 227 3.42 1.76 -11.39
C LEU A 227 3.36 2.92 -12.40
N MET A 228 4.37 3.79 -12.43
CA MET A 228 4.41 4.93 -13.34
C MET A 228 4.95 4.51 -14.72
N PRO A 229 4.28 4.91 -15.83
CA PRO A 229 4.84 4.76 -17.17
C PRO A 229 6.17 5.51 -17.34
N LYS A 230 7.08 4.92 -18.12
CA LYS A 230 8.37 5.54 -18.46
C LYS A 230 8.13 6.91 -19.14
N ASN A 231 8.85 7.95 -18.69
CA ASN A 231 8.80 9.32 -19.23
C ASN A 231 7.46 10.07 -19.14
N PHE A 232 6.58 9.70 -18.20
CA PHE A 232 5.34 10.46 -17.99
C PHE A 232 5.63 11.90 -17.50
N PRO A 233 5.00 12.94 -18.08
CA PRO A 233 5.24 14.33 -17.70
C PRO A 233 4.79 14.61 -16.27
N LYS A 234 5.50 15.53 -15.58
CA LYS A 234 5.08 15.99 -14.25
C LYS A 234 3.72 16.68 -14.34
N SER A 235 2.84 16.39 -13.38
CA SER A 235 1.53 17.01 -13.24
C SER A 235 1.31 17.41 -11.79
N ALA A 236 0.57 18.50 -11.56
CA ALA A 236 0.16 18.92 -10.23
C ALA A 236 -0.85 17.95 -9.58
N GLN A 237 -1.53 17.12 -10.39
CA GLN A 237 -2.57 16.18 -9.94
C GLN A 237 -2.03 14.77 -9.68
N ILE A 238 -0.79 14.48 -10.09
CA ILE A 238 -0.19 13.15 -10.03
C ILE A 238 1.06 13.21 -9.15
N HIS A 239 0.94 12.65 -7.95
CA HIS A 239 1.99 12.61 -6.95
C HIS A 239 2.66 11.24 -6.97
N VAL A 240 3.88 11.17 -7.49
CA VAL A 240 4.64 9.92 -7.59
C VAL A 240 5.28 9.59 -6.24
N MET A 241 4.86 8.50 -5.61
CA MET A 241 5.41 8.03 -4.35
C MET A 241 6.62 7.12 -4.57
N ARG A 242 7.72 7.40 -3.87
CA ARG A 242 8.88 6.52 -3.87
C ARG A 242 8.62 5.23 -3.08
N VAL A 243 9.00 4.11 -3.66
CA VAL A 243 8.97 2.80 -3.01
C VAL A 243 10.37 2.23 -3.02
N GLU A 244 10.83 1.77 -1.86
CA GLU A 244 12.12 1.08 -1.73
C GLU A 244 12.06 -0.23 -2.54
N SER A 245 13.02 -0.46 -3.42
CA SER A 245 13.05 -1.66 -4.27
C SER A 245 13.17 -2.94 -3.44
N GLU A 246 12.74 -4.08 -3.99
CA GLU A 246 12.93 -5.39 -3.36
C GLU A 246 14.42 -5.66 -3.06
N GLU A 247 15.32 -5.14 -3.90
CA GLU A 247 16.78 -5.17 -3.74
C GLU A 247 17.24 -4.36 -2.51
N GLU A 248 16.77 -3.11 -2.35
CA GLU A 248 17.08 -2.27 -1.18
C GLU A 248 16.54 -2.86 0.14
N GLN A 249 15.39 -3.53 0.10
CA GLN A 249 14.82 -4.22 1.26
C GLN A 249 15.64 -5.47 1.61
N SER A 250 16.07 -6.23 0.61
CA SER A 250 16.93 -7.40 0.80
C SER A 250 18.28 -7.01 1.42
N GLU A 251 18.91 -5.94 0.93
CA GLU A 251 20.17 -5.41 1.47
C GLU A 251 20.00 -4.93 2.92
N LYS A 252 18.93 -4.18 3.23
CA LYS A 252 18.62 -3.75 4.61
C LYS A 252 18.40 -4.93 5.54
N SER A 253 17.69 -5.98 5.10
CA SER A 253 17.44 -7.17 5.91
C SER A 253 18.72 -7.98 6.19
N VAL A 254 19.67 -7.99 5.25
CA VAL A 254 20.99 -8.61 5.42
C VAL A 254 21.85 -7.79 6.40
N ILE A 255 21.85 -6.47 6.27
CA ILE A 255 22.59 -5.55 7.16
C ILE A 255 22.06 -5.63 8.60
N GLU A 256 20.74 -5.64 8.80
CA GLU A 256 20.12 -5.77 10.14
C GLU A 256 20.41 -7.13 10.79
N LYS A 257 20.44 -8.22 10.00
CA LYS A 257 20.87 -9.55 10.48
C LYS A 257 22.34 -9.57 10.91
N ILE A 258 23.22 -8.82 10.23
CA ILE A 258 24.64 -8.69 10.59
C ILE A 258 24.81 -7.84 11.87
N GLU A 259 24.06 -6.75 12.03
CA GLU A 259 24.09 -5.91 13.24
C GLU A 259 23.53 -6.66 14.47
N SER A 260 22.52 -7.51 14.31
CA SER A 260 21.95 -8.31 15.41
C SER A 260 22.92 -9.36 16.01
N LYS A 261 23.93 -9.79 15.24
CA LYS A 261 24.97 -10.74 15.70
C LYS A 261 26.17 -10.08 16.37
N SER A 262 26.29 -8.74 16.32
CA SER A 262 27.48 -8.02 16.80
C SER A 262 27.14 -6.94 17.83
N ASN A 263 26.57 -7.35 18.97
CA ASN A 263 26.36 -6.40 20.08
C ASN A 263 27.36 -6.61 21.21
N LYS A 264 28.37 -5.74 21.27
CA LYS A 264 28.94 -5.14 22.50
C LYS A 264 30.09 -4.17 22.19
N SER A 265 29.79 -2.88 22.12
CA SER A 265 30.46 -1.87 22.96
C SER A 265 29.75 -0.52 22.80
N LYS A 266 29.51 0.13 23.94
CA LYS A 266 28.96 1.47 24.04
C LYS A 266 30.02 2.44 23.53
N GLU A 267 29.70 3.26 22.54
CA GLU A 267 30.25 4.62 22.49
C GLU A 267 29.29 5.59 21.79
N LYS A 268 29.03 6.68 22.51
CA LYS A 268 28.12 7.76 22.15
C LYS A 268 28.78 8.64 21.08
N ALA A 269 28.53 8.34 19.82
CA ALA A 269 28.53 9.31 18.72
C ALA A 269 27.84 8.65 17.53
N TYR A 270 26.54 8.91 17.41
CA TYR A 270 25.72 8.58 16.24
C TYR A 270 26.45 9.10 14.98
N SER A 271 27.03 8.21 14.17
CA SER A 271 27.83 8.63 13.02
C SER A 271 26.92 9.26 11.97
N ILE A 272 27.14 10.55 11.74
CA ILE A 272 26.40 11.37 10.79
C ILE A 272 26.51 10.78 9.37
N GLU A 273 27.59 10.04 9.07
CA GLU A 273 27.77 9.33 7.81
C GLU A 273 26.70 8.25 7.54
N LYS A 274 26.28 7.46 8.55
CA LYS A 274 25.27 6.40 8.36
C LYS A 274 23.87 6.94 8.06
N ILE A 275 23.56 8.15 8.53
CA ILE A 275 22.28 8.84 8.20
C ILE A 275 22.33 9.38 6.77
N ARG A 276 23.51 9.80 6.28
CA ARG A 276 23.70 10.28 4.90
C ARG A 276 23.50 9.15 3.89
N GLU A 277 23.95 7.93 4.20
CA GLU A 277 23.73 6.75 3.35
C GLU A 277 22.25 6.34 3.24
N LYS A 278 21.47 6.41 4.33
CA LYS A 278 20.04 6.03 4.33
C LYS A 278 19.07 7.15 3.90
N HIS A 279 19.47 8.41 4.00
CA HIS A 279 18.62 9.58 3.71
C HIS A 279 19.44 10.73 3.10
N ASN A 280 19.78 10.63 1.81
CA ASN A 280 20.52 11.66 1.07
C ASN A 280 19.87 13.07 1.14
N GLY A 281 18.56 13.16 1.42
CA GLY A 281 17.80 14.40 1.58
C GLY A 281 17.72 14.96 3.02
N ALA A 282 18.24 14.28 4.04
CA ALA A 282 17.98 14.58 5.45
C ALA A 282 18.33 16.02 5.88
N TYR A 283 19.32 16.64 5.23
CA TYR A 283 19.82 17.98 5.55
C TYR A 283 19.55 19.04 4.46
N ARG A 284 18.83 18.70 3.38
CA ARG A 284 18.45 19.73 2.39
C ARG A 284 17.55 20.77 3.09
N PRO A 285 17.76 22.07 2.88
CA PRO A 285 16.83 23.07 3.37
C PRO A 285 15.44 22.80 2.78
N TRP A 286 14.39 23.08 3.55
CA TRP A 286 13.04 23.05 3.02
C TRP A 286 12.84 24.33 2.21
N THR A 287 12.35 24.19 1.00
CA THR A 287 11.96 25.31 0.13
C THR A 287 10.44 25.50 0.21
N THR A 288 9.94 26.63 -0.26
CA THR A 288 8.49 26.89 -0.30
C THR A 288 7.76 25.82 -1.11
N GLU A 289 8.34 25.37 -2.22
CA GLU A 289 7.74 24.34 -3.07
C GLU A 289 7.65 22.98 -2.36
N LEU A 290 8.65 22.64 -1.54
CA LEU A 290 8.63 21.40 -0.73
C LEU A 290 7.65 21.51 0.45
N ASP A 291 7.51 22.70 1.03
CA ASP A 291 6.54 22.96 2.09
C ASP A 291 5.09 22.92 1.53
N ASP A 292 4.87 23.46 0.33
CA ASP A 292 3.59 23.37 -0.40
C ASP A 292 3.27 21.92 -0.78
N GLU A 293 4.23 21.19 -1.34
CA GLU A 293 4.07 19.77 -1.68
C GLU A 293 3.77 18.95 -0.42
N LEU A 294 4.52 19.14 0.67
CA LEU A 294 4.25 18.46 1.94
C LEU A 294 2.85 18.78 2.47
N THR A 295 2.41 20.02 2.34
CA THR A 295 1.08 20.47 2.76
C THR A 295 -0.01 19.77 1.96
N VAL A 296 0.12 19.73 0.64
CA VAL A 296 -0.82 19.02 -0.24
C VAL A 296 -0.88 17.53 0.12
N LEU A 297 0.27 16.84 0.15
CA LEU A 297 0.32 15.41 0.47
C LEU A 297 -0.22 15.10 1.89
N TYR A 298 0.02 16.01 2.85
CA TYR A 298 -0.53 15.89 4.19
C TYR A 298 -2.05 16.04 4.19
N CYS A 299 -2.56 17.09 3.54
CA CYS A 299 -3.99 17.36 3.39
C CYS A 299 -4.70 16.25 2.65
N GLU A 300 -4.05 15.57 1.71
CA GLU A 300 -4.59 14.43 0.96
C GLU A 300 -4.54 13.12 1.75
N GLY A 301 -3.94 13.14 2.94
CA GLY A 301 -4.02 12.04 3.87
C GLY A 301 -2.81 11.12 3.85
N ILE A 302 -1.71 11.40 3.15
CA ILE A 302 -0.53 10.53 3.11
C ILE A 302 0.14 10.39 4.48
N ASN A 303 0.59 9.18 4.83
CA ASN A 303 1.18 8.86 6.14
C ASN A 303 2.66 9.26 6.24
N VAL A 304 3.16 9.38 7.47
CA VAL A 304 4.51 9.90 7.74
C VAL A 304 5.61 9.00 7.15
N ARG A 305 5.43 7.67 7.12
CA ARG A 305 6.36 6.74 6.47
C ARG A 305 6.43 6.98 4.97
N ASP A 306 5.30 7.10 4.30
CA ASP A 306 5.25 7.36 2.86
C ASP A 306 5.84 8.73 2.53
N LEU A 307 5.49 9.77 3.30
CA LEU A 307 6.12 11.09 3.19
C LEU A 307 7.64 11.03 3.42
N SER A 308 8.07 10.24 4.42
CA SER A 308 9.50 10.05 4.73
C SER A 308 10.24 9.40 3.57
N LYS A 309 9.64 8.40 2.91
CA LYS A 309 10.18 7.77 1.69
C LYS A 309 10.18 8.75 0.51
N HIS A 310 9.07 9.43 0.27
CA HIS A 310 8.88 10.40 -0.81
C HIS A 310 9.95 11.50 -0.80
N PHE A 311 10.10 12.16 0.35
CA PHE A 311 11.06 13.26 0.52
C PHE A 311 12.50 12.80 0.83
N GLU A 312 12.76 11.49 0.95
CA GLU A 312 14.05 10.93 1.38
C GLU A 312 14.56 11.55 2.70
N ARG A 313 13.64 11.83 3.63
CA ARG A 313 13.93 12.42 4.94
C ARG A 313 13.50 11.47 6.05
N THR A 314 14.09 11.62 7.22
CA THR A 314 13.66 10.82 8.38
C THR A 314 12.22 11.14 8.78
N LYS A 315 11.48 10.17 9.33
CA LYS A 315 10.13 10.38 9.88
C LYS A 315 10.09 11.52 10.90
N GLY A 316 11.18 11.72 11.66
CA GLY A 316 11.33 12.82 12.61
C GLY A 316 11.38 14.19 11.94
N ALA A 317 12.11 14.32 10.81
CA ALA A 317 12.17 15.55 10.05
C ALA A 317 10.81 15.93 9.43
N ILE A 318 10.07 14.95 8.90
CA ILE A 318 8.71 15.14 8.38
C ILE A 318 7.77 15.63 9.48
N ARG A 319 7.74 14.95 10.64
CA ARG A 319 6.89 15.36 11.78
C ARG A 319 7.23 16.75 12.28
N SER A 320 8.52 17.07 12.39
CA SER A 320 8.98 18.40 12.79
C SER A 320 8.52 19.47 11.82
N ARG A 321 8.57 19.20 10.51
CA ARG A 321 8.11 20.15 9.49
C ARG A 321 6.60 20.33 9.48
N ILE A 322 5.82 19.23 9.56
CA ILE A 322 4.35 19.29 9.69
C ILE A 322 3.95 20.16 10.89
N LYS A 323 4.63 20.00 12.02
CA LYS A 323 4.41 20.82 13.21
C LYS A 323 4.78 22.29 12.99
N LYS A 324 5.90 22.57 12.31
CA LYS A 324 6.36 23.93 12.02
C LYS A 324 5.43 24.69 11.06
N LEU A 325 4.82 23.97 10.11
CA LEU A 325 3.83 24.51 9.18
C LEU A 325 2.41 24.56 9.76
N GLU A 326 2.22 24.15 11.03
CA GLU A 326 0.92 24.15 11.72
C GLU A 326 -0.19 23.40 10.97
N LEU A 327 0.18 22.47 10.06
CA LEU A 327 -0.78 21.74 9.23
C LEU A 327 -1.77 20.92 10.06
N GLU A 328 -1.31 20.51 11.23
CA GLU A 328 -2.07 19.80 12.24
C GLU A 328 -3.13 20.63 12.96
N GLU A 329 -3.07 21.96 12.88
CA GLU A 329 -4.05 22.89 13.43
C GLU A 329 -4.94 23.47 12.33
N LEU A 330 -4.36 23.64 11.13
CA LEU A 330 -5.04 24.17 9.95
C LEU A 330 -5.95 23.14 9.25
N TYR A 331 -5.59 21.86 9.29
CA TYR A 331 -6.22 20.83 8.43
C TYR A 331 -6.55 19.49 9.14
N SER A 332 -6.43 19.39 10.47
CA SER A 332 -6.81 18.18 11.24
C SER A 332 -8.28 18.13 11.65
#